data_AF-A0A242CI16-F1
#
_entry.id   AF-A0A242CI16-F1
#
_cell.length_a   1.000
_cell.length_b   1.000
_cell.length_c   1.000
_cell.angle_alpha   90.00
_cell.angle_beta   90.00
_cell.angle_gamma   90.00
#
_symmetry.space_group_name_H-M   'P 1'
#
loop_
_entity.id
_entity.type
_entity.pdbx_description
1 polymer ?
#
loop_
_entity_poly.entity_id
_entity_poly.type
_entity_poly.pdbx_seq_one_letter_code
_entity_poly.pdbx_strand_id
1 'polypeptide(L)'
;MKRRRLFQGVLVTSVITILSGCQIKTVKSNQSVKESEEMTIEKKEINQSTSSQSKEEHSKTKESEMKTFPSGSLLQAVTDIDSAKVQEILQDKSYPIDEMNEKGETPLLIATHQNAVEIAKLLIDRGASINKQDQIFDSPYLYAGAQGKTEILAYMLEKQEPNQQIFNRFGGNALIPAAEKGHIENVKLLLADGRVKIDHQNNYGYTALIEAVALRDGSAVYQQIVKVLLEAGANKTLKDNTGRTAEDYARSLGYTEMLHLLTSN
;
A
#
# COMPACT_ATOMS: atom_id res chain seq x y z
N MET A 1 14.90 -43.17 37.66
CA MET A 1 15.59 -41.88 37.94
C MET A 1 14.86 -40.75 37.24
N LYS A 2 14.76 -39.55 37.84
CA LYS A 2 14.17 -38.36 37.19
C LYS A 2 15.24 -37.63 36.35
N ARG A 3 14.92 -37.24 35.11
CA ARG A 3 15.65 -36.20 34.38
C ARG A 3 14.66 -35.20 33.79
N ARG A 4 14.46 -34.07 34.50
CA ARG A 4 13.79 -32.89 33.95
C ARG A 4 14.69 -32.30 32.86
N ARG A 5 14.15 -31.98 31.69
CA ARG A 5 14.76 -31.01 30.77
C ARG A 5 14.08 -29.67 31.00
N LEU A 6 14.86 -28.60 31.16
CA LEU A 6 14.31 -27.25 31.30
C LEU A 6 13.93 -26.75 29.90
N PHE A 7 12.68 -26.32 29.73
CA PHE A 7 12.32 -25.39 28.67
C PHE A 7 12.60 -23.97 29.18
N GLN A 8 13.58 -23.27 28.60
CA GLN A 8 13.66 -21.82 28.72
C GLN A 8 12.74 -21.20 27.68
N GLY A 9 11.52 -20.82 28.10
CA GLY A 9 10.62 -20.05 27.26
C GLY A 9 11.10 -18.60 27.16
N VAL A 10 11.38 -18.13 25.94
CA VAL A 10 11.64 -16.70 25.68
C VAL A 10 10.30 -15.97 25.64
N LEU A 11 9.97 -15.27 26.72
CA LEU A 11 8.69 -14.57 26.87
C LEU A 11 8.73 -13.23 26.13
N VAL A 12 8.34 -13.23 24.84
CA VAL A 12 8.16 -11.99 24.07
C VAL A 12 6.83 -11.36 24.45
N THR A 13 6.85 -10.39 25.38
CA THR A 13 5.66 -9.68 25.85
C THR A 13 5.22 -8.61 24.84
N SER A 14 4.37 -8.98 23.88
CA SER A 14 3.72 -8.01 22.99
C SER A 14 2.77 -7.10 23.78
N VAL A 15 3.04 -5.79 23.79
CA VAL A 15 2.22 -4.78 24.47
C VAL A 15 1.00 -4.46 23.61
N ILE A 16 -0.19 -4.88 24.07
CA ILE A 16 -1.47 -4.55 23.42
C ILE A 16 -2.04 -3.29 24.07
N THR A 17 -1.95 -2.15 23.38
CA THR A 17 -2.61 -0.90 23.76
C THR A 17 -4.04 -0.86 23.24
N ILE A 18 -5.01 -0.94 24.15
CA ILE A 18 -6.44 -0.83 23.82
C ILE A 18 -6.85 0.64 23.78
N LEU A 19 -7.33 1.12 22.63
CA LEU A 19 -8.02 2.41 22.51
C LEU A 19 -9.50 2.17 22.15
N SER A 20 -10.36 2.37 23.15
CA SER A 20 -11.81 2.21 23.03
C SER A 20 -12.51 3.58 23.00
N GLY A 21 -13.57 3.68 22.20
CA GLY A 21 -14.65 4.65 22.43
C GLY A 21 -14.72 5.84 21.49
N CYS A 22 -15.36 5.64 20.34
CA CYS A 22 -16.09 6.71 19.65
C CYS A 22 -17.60 6.40 19.78
N GLN A 23 -18.39 7.34 20.32
CA GLN A 23 -19.85 7.20 20.39
C GLN A 23 -20.53 8.13 19.39
N ILE A 24 -21.35 7.53 18.52
CA ILE A 24 -22.24 8.23 17.59
C ILE A 24 -23.46 8.73 18.37
N LYS A 25 -23.86 10.00 18.14
CA LYS A 25 -25.20 10.49 18.47
C LYS A 25 -25.85 11.13 17.25
N THR A 26 -26.78 10.40 16.64
CA THR A 26 -27.72 10.91 15.66
C THR A 26 -28.85 11.67 16.36
N VAL A 27 -29.30 12.78 15.79
CA VAL A 27 -30.60 13.42 16.08
C VAL A 27 -31.24 13.75 14.74
N LYS A 28 -32.57 13.59 14.65
CA LYS A 28 -33.37 13.81 13.44
C LYS A 28 -34.11 15.15 13.50
N SER A 29 -34.52 15.60 12.31
CA SER A 29 -35.68 16.49 12.04
C SER A 29 -35.57 17.95 12.55
N ASN A 30 -36.40 18.90 12.09
CA ASN A 30 -37.64 18.76 11.32
C ASN A 30 -37.91 19.87 10.27
N GLN A 31 -39.00 19.67 9.52
CA GLN A 31 -39.57 20.44 8.40
C GLN A 31 -39.70 21.96 8.60
N SER A 32 -39.68 22.70 7.48
CA SER A 32 -40.74 23.67 7.13
C SER A 32 -40.76 23.93 5.61
N VAL A 33 -41.94 24.16 5.03
CA VAL A 33 -42.17 24.44 3.59
C VAL A 33 -43.08 25.65 3.43
N LYS A 34 -42.79 26.47 2.40
CA LYS A 34 -43.65 27.46 1.72
C LYS A 34 -42.86 27.95 0.49
N GLU A 35 -43.34 27.99 -0.76
CA GLU A 35 -44.60 28.52 -1.33
C GLU A 35 -44.83 30.01 -0.98
N SER A 36 -45.04 30.94 -1.91
CA SER A 36 -45.22 30.91 -3.39
C SER A 36 -44.63 32.25 -3.97
N GLU A 37 -44.71 32.68 -5.24
CA GLU A 37 -45.57 32.42 -6.42
C GLU A 37 -44.76 32.52 -7.75
N GLU A 38 -45.40 32.30 -8.91
CA GLU A 38 -44.84 32.54 -10.25
C GLU A 38 -45.18 33.94 -10.80
N MET A 39 -44.38 34.48 -11.74
CA MET A 39 -44.95 34.89 -13.03
C MET A 39 -43.93 35.04 -14.18
N THR A 40 -44.32 34.55 -15.36
CA THR A 40 -43.85 34.94 -16.70
C THR A 40 -44.33 36.37 -17.05
N ILE A 41 -43.98 37.06 -18.15
CA ILE A 41 -43.30 36.76 -19.44
C ILE A 41 -42.23 37.87 -19.68
N GLU A 42 -41.55 38.13 -20.81
CA GLU A 42 -41.67 37.76 -22.24
C GLU A 42 -40.25 37.63 -22.87
N LYS A 43 -40.15 37.45 -24.19
CA LYS A 43 -38.92 37.74 -24.98
C LYS A 43 -39.19 38.95 -25.88
N LYS A 44 -38.17 39.78 -26.14
CA LYS A 44 -38.13 40.55 -27.39
C LYS A 44 -36.71 40.67 -27.94
N GLU A 45 -36.63 40.95 -29.23
CA GLU A 45 -35.52 40.55 -30.11
C GLU A 45 -34.88 41.76 -30.81
N ILE A 46 -33.67 41.55 -31.36
CA ILE A 46 -33.04 42.34 -32.43
C ILE A 46 -32.71 43.81 -32.08
N ASN A 47 -31.41 44.10 -32.00
CA ASN A 47 -30.83 44.93 -33.06
C ASN A 47 -29.33 44.70 -33.28
N GLN A 48 -28.89 44.79 -34.53
CA GLN A 48 -27.48 44.76 -34.93
C GLN A 48 -26.93 46.19 -34.98
N SER A 49 -25.65 46.40 -34.63
CA SER A 49 -24.80 47.37 -35.31
C SER A 49 -23.32 47.13 -35.05
N THR A 50 -22.56 47.23 -36.13
CA THR A 50 -21.10 47.11 -36.25
C THR A 50 -20.31 48.07 -35.35
N SER A 51 -19.22 47.58 -34.76
CA SER A 51 -17.95 48.33 -34.73
C SER A 51 -16.77 47.37 -34.57
N SER A 52 -16.02 47.15 -35.64
CA SER A 52 -14.76 46.41 -35.61
C SER A 52 -13.62 47.34 -35.16
N GLN A 53 -13.18 47.21 -33.91
CA GLN A 53 -11.91 47.79 -33.46
C GLN A 53 -11.01 46.70 -32.90
N SER A 54 -9.94 46.40 -33.64
CA SER A 54 -8.79 45.66 -33.15
C SER A 54 -8.15 46.42 -31.99
N LYS A 55 -8.25 45.87 -30.78
CA LYS A 55 -7.33 46.19 -29.69
C LYS A 55 -6.47 44.97 -29.45
N GLU A 56 -5.17 45.17 -29.60
CA GLU A 56 -4.17 44.20 -29.16
C GLU A 56 -4.22 44.16 -27.63
N GLU A 57 -4.97 43.22 -27.06
CA GLU A 57 -4.74 42.87 -25.67
C GLU A 57 -3.34 42.26 -25.58
N HIS A 58 -2.41 43.08 -25.09
CA HIS A 58 -1.13 42.65 -24.58
C HIS A 58 -1.40 41.64 -23.46
N SER A 59 -1.49 40.36 -23.84
CA SER A 59 -1.51 39.24 -22.93
C SER A 59 -0.17 39.23 -22.20
N LYS A 60 -0.11 39.99 -21.10
CA LYS A 60 0.91 39.85 -20.08
C LYS A 60 0.68 38.51 -19.42
N THR A 61 1.23 37.46 -20.02
CA THR A 61 1.63 36.26 -19.31
C THR A 61 2.37 36.74 -18.06
N LYS A 62 1.72 36.60 -16.90
CA LYS A 62 2.47 36.56 -15.67
C LYS A 62 3.24 35.26 -15.73
N GLU A 63 4.48 35.33 -16.20
CA GLU A 63 5.51 34.42 -15.75
C GLU A 63 5.59 34.60 -14.24
N SER A 64 4.83 33.78 -13.52
CA SER A 64 5.00 33.63 -12.08
C SER A 64 6.40 33.09 -11.87
N GLU A 65 7.27 33.86 -11.22
CA GLU A 65 8.60 33.42 -10.83
C GLU A 65 8.48 32.05 -10.15
N MET A 66 8.90 31.00 -10.85
CA MET A 66 8.70 29.63 -10.39
C MET A 66 9.58 29.44 -9.16
N LYS A 67 8.94 29.27 -7.99
CA LYS A 67 9.65 29.11 -6.71
C LYS A 67 10.61 27.94 -6.83
N THR A 68 11.90 28.21 -6.83
CA THR A 68 12.93 27.18 -6.82
C THR A 68 13.01 26.56 -5.43
N PHE A 69 12.94 25.23 -5.38
CA PHE A 69 13.05 24.47 -4.14
C PHE A 69 14.43 23.79 -4.08
N PRO A 70 15.18 23.87 -2.97
CA PRO A 70 16.41 23.10 -2.81
C PRO A 70 16.10 21.60 -2.72
N SER A 71 17.11 20.77 -3.01
CA SER A 71 17.08 19.33 -2.74
C SER A 71 16.80 19.07 -1.25
N GLY A 72 16.00 18.04 -0.97
CA GLY A 72 15.48 17.72 0.36
C GLY A 72 14.14 18.37 0.70
N SER A 73 13.65 19.33 -0.11
CA SER A 73 12.38 20.01 0.16
C SER A 73 11.19 19.06 0.07
N LEU A 74 11.21 18.11 -0.88
CA LEU A 74 10.11 17.15 -1.06
C LEU A 74 10.17 16.06 0.01
N LEU A 75 11.37 15.57 0.34
CA LEU A 75 11.60 14.66 1.47
C LEU A 75 11.07 15.26 2.79
N GLN A 76 11.37 16.53 3.07
CA GLN A 76 10.88 17.22 4.27
C GLN A 76 9.36 17.41 4.24
N ALA A 77 8.80 17.93 3.14
CA ALA A 77 7.36 18.17 2.99
C ALA A 77 6.53 16.88 3.14
N VAL A 78 7.02 15.74 2.62
CA VAL A 78 6.38 14.44 2.85
C VAL A 78 6.57 13.96 4.28
N THR A 79 7.75 14.12 4.88
CA THR A 79 8.01 13.75 6.29
C THR A 79 7.06 14.47 7.25
N ASP A 80 6.77 15.75 7.00
CA ASP A 80 5.83 16.56 7.78
C ASP A 80 4.34 16.33 7.40
N ILE A 81 4.07 15.50 6.38
CA ILE A 81 2.75 15.23 5.80
C ILE A 81 2.06 16.50 5.27
N ASP A 82 2.85 17.53 4.91
CA ASP A 82 2.33 18.78 4.32
C ASP A 82 1.98 18.57 2.84
N SER A 83 0.76 18.07 2.64
CA SER A 83 0.19 17.84 1.31
C SER A 83 0.11 19.10 0.45
N ALA A 84 -0.03 20.29 1.06
CA ALA A 84 -0.03 21.55 0.33
C ALA A 84 1.38 21.91 -0.15
N LYS A 85 2.40 21.67 0.67
CA LYS A 85 3.81 21.87 0.28
C LYS A 85 4.28 20.87 -0.77
N VAL A 86 3.88 19.60 -0.66
CA VAL A 86 4.09 18.58 -1.70
C VAL A 86 3.45 19.02 -3.02
N GLN A 87 2.22 19.55 -2.99
CA GLN A 87 1.57 20.11 -4.18
C GLN A 87 2.23 21.38 -4.71
N GLU A 88 2.80 22.23 -3.85
CA GLU A 88 3.57 23.42 -4.27
C GLU A 88 4.86 23.04 -4.99
N ILE A 89 5.64 22.10 -4.43
CA ILE A 89 6.91 21.64 -5.01
C ILE A 89 6.67 20.95 -6.35
N LEU A 90 5.71 20.02 -6.41
CA LEU A 90 5.44 19.22 -7.61
C LEU A 90 4.72 19.99 -8.74
N GLN A 91 4.53 21.31 -8.61
CA GLN A 91 4.20 22.18 -9.76
C GLN A 91 5.39 22.32 -10.71
N ASP A 92 6.62 22.33 -10.17
CA ASP A 92 7.83 22.21 -10.97
C ASP A 92 8.01 20.74 -11.40
N LYS A 93 7.71 20.48 -12.68
CA LYS A 93 7.87 19.14 -13.30
C LYS A 93 9.34 18.73 -13.49
N SER A 94 10.30 19.62 -13.22
CA SER A 94 11.73 19.32 -13.26
C SER A 94 12.31 19.00 -11.88
N TYR A 95 11.54 19.15 -10.80
CA TYR A 95 11.97 18.79 -9.45
C TYR A 95 12.30 17.28 -9.35
N PRO A 96 13.41 16.87 -8.71
CA PRO A 96 13.78 15.47 -8.58
C PRO A 96 12.83 14.70 -7.64
N ILE A 97 11.73 14.17 -8.19
CA ILE A 97 10.68 13.50 -7.42
C ILE A 97 11.17 12.26 -6.64
N ASP A 98 12.19 11.58 -7.16
CA ASP A 98 12.89 10.49 -6.49
C ASP A 98 14.27 10.94 -5.96
N GLU A 99 14.36 12.12 -5.36
CA GLU A 99 15.46 12.42 -4.42
C GLU A 99 15.48 11.41 -3.27
N MET A 100 16.60 11.31 -2.54
CA MET A 100 16.77 10.31 -1.47
C MET A 100 17.43 10.93 -0.24
N ASN A 101 16.98 10.54 0.95
CA ASN A 101 17.61 10.95 2.21
C ASN A 101 18.87 10.11 2.52
N GLU A 102 19.50 10.37 3.68
CA GLU A 102 20.72 9.66 4.13
C GLU A 102 20.57 8.13 4.27
N LYS A 103 19.34 7.60 4.35
CA LYS A 103 19.04 6.15 4.39
C LYS A 103 18.69 5.56 3.02
N GLY A 104 18.63 6.38 1.98
CA GLY A 104 18.11 5.99 0.65
C GLY A 104 16.59 6.02 0.51
N GLU A 105 15.84 6.52 1.51
CA GLU A 105 14.37 6.61 1.39
C GLU A 105 13.99 7.71 0.38
N THR A 106 13.16 7.37 -0.61
CA THR A 106 12.52 8.34 -1.51
C THR A 106 11.27 8.96 -0.85
N PRO A 107 10.77 10.11 -1.33
CA PRO A 107 9.51 10.68 -0.84
C PRO A 107 8.34 9.67 -0.89
N LEU A 108 8.25 8.85 -1.95
CA LEU A 108 7.19 7.83 -2.04
C LEU A 108 7.37 6.71 -1.00
N LEU A 109 8.61 6.34 -0.65
CA LEU A 109 8.85 5.36 0.42
C LEU A 109 8.47 5.94 1.79
N ILE A 110 8.82 7.19 2.08
CA ILE A 110 8.43 7.87 3.34
C ILE A 110 6.89 7.96 3.46
N ALA A 111 6.20 8.37 2.40
CA ALA A 111 4.73 8.38 2.37
C ALA A 111 4.13 6.98 2.60
N THR A 112 4.76 5.93 2.06
CA THR A 112 4.34 4.53 2.26
C THR A 112 4.61 4.03 3.68
N HIS A 113 5.76 4.38 4.27
CA HIS A 113 6.09 4.13 5.68
C HIS A 113 5.01 4.74 6.60
N GLN A 114 4.66 6.00 6.39
CA GLN A 114 3.64 6.74 7.14
C GLN A 114 2.18 6.32 6.84
N ASN A 115 1.93 5.62 5.72
CA ASN A 115 0.59 5.42 5.15
C ASN A 115 -0.12 6.75 4.79
N ALA A 116 0.62 7.74 4.31
CA ALA A 116 0.11 9.02 3.83
C ALA A 116 -0.50 8.85 2.41
N VAL A 117 -1.66 8.20 2.34
CA VAL A 117 -2.29 7.71 1.11
C VAL A 117 -2.36 8.76 -0.01
N GLU A 118 -2.91 9.95 0.25
CA GLU A 118 -3.09 10.98 -0.79
C GLU A 118 -1.77 11.56 -1.29
N ILE A 119 -0.75 11.63 -0.42
CA ILE A 119 0.61 12.01 -0.81
C ILE A 119 1.24 10.92 -1.68
N ALA A 120 1.07 9.64 -1.33
CA ALA A 120 1.56 8.52 -2.12
C ALA A 120 0.89 8.47 -3.51
N LYS A 121 -0.44 8.64 -3.60
CA LYS A 121 -1.18 8.76 -4.87
C LYS A 121 -0.63 9.90 -5.73
N LEU A 122 -0.51 11.10 -5.16
CA LEU A 122 0.03 12.29 -5.84
C LEU A 122 1.46 12.08 -6.36
N LEU A 123 2.33 11.40 -5.60
CA LEU A 123 3.69 11.08 -6.03
C LEU A 123 3.69 10.05 -7.18
N ILE A 124 2.86 9.01 -7.09
CA ILE A 124 2.69 7.99 -8.15
C ILE A 124 2.18 8.63 -9.45
N ASP A 125 1.18 9.51 -9.38
CA ASP A 125 0.63 10.27 -10.52
C ASP A 125 1.63 11.25 -11.15
N ARG A 126 2.68 11.64 -10.42
CA ARG A 126 3.79 12.48 -10.91
C ARG A 126 5.01 11.66 -11.33
N GLY A 127 4.90 10.33 -11.34
CA GLY A 127 5.94 9.42 -11.85
C GLY A 127 7.00 8.99 -10.84
N ALA A 128 6.76 9.15 -9.54
CA ALA A 128 7.66 8.61 -8.50
C ALA A 128 7.77 7.08 -8.62
N SER A 129 8.98 6.54 -8.46
CA SER A 129 9.24 5.13 -8.71
C SER A 129 8.79 4.24 -7.57
N ILE A 130 7.83 3.33 -7.83
CA ILE A 130 7.42 2.30 -6.85
C ILE A 130 8.52 1.25 -6.58
N ASN A 131 9.62 1.28 -7.34
CA ASN A 131 10.62 0.22 -7.46
C ASN A 131 11.99 0.56 -6.83
N LYS A 132 12.29 1.84 -6.55
CA LYS A 132 13.57 2.23 -5.90
C LYS A 132 13.64 1.69 -4.47
N GLN A 133 14.80 1.17 -4.09
CA GLN A 133 15.06 0.60 -2.76
C GLN A 133 15.90 1.54 -1.89
N ASP A 134 15.64 1.51 -0.59
CA ASP A 134 16.50 2.09 0.44
C ASP A 134 17.71 1.20 0.78
N GLN A 135 18.52 1.62 1.77
CA GLN A 135 19.69 0.88 2.24
C GLN A 135 19.37 -0.46 2.94
N ILE A 136 18.10 -0.74 3.27
CA ILE A 136 17.65 -2.02 3.84
C ILE A 136 16.82 -2.85 2.84
N PHE A 137 16.91 -2.51 1.55
CA PHE A 137 16.27 -3.20 0.43
C PHE A 137 14.72 -3.15 0.44
N ASP A 138 14.11 -2.21 1.17
CA ASP A 138 12.66 -1.97 1.05
C ASP A 138 12.42 -0.93 -0.05
N SER A 139 11.53 -1.26 -1.00
CA SER A 139 10.98 -0.32 -2.00
C SER A 139 9.52 -0.01 -1.68
N PRO A 140 8.93 1.08 -2.24
CA PRO A 140 7.54 1.41 -1.96
C PRO A 140 6.56 0.25 -2.22
N TYR A 141 6.72 -0.47 -3.34
CA TYR A 141 5.93 -1.67 -3.63
C TYR A 141 6.17 -2.81 -2.62
N LEU A 142 7.43 -3.16 -2.35
CA LEU A 142 7.76 -4.24 -1.42
C LEU A 142 7.26 -3.95 0.00
N TYR A 143 7.42 -2.71 0.48
CA TYR A 143 6.96 -2.29 1.80
C TYR A 143 5.42 -2.18 1.85
N ALA A 144 4.77 -1.66 0.81
CA ALA A 144 3.32 -1.57 0.75
C ALA A 144 2.66 -2.96 0.81
N GLY A 145 3.22 -3.93 0.07
CA GLY A 145 2.90 -5.34 0.16
C GLY A 145 3.15 -5.91 1.56
N ALA A 146 4.38 -5.77 2.06
CA ALA A 146 4.81 -6.36 3.32
C ALA A 146 4.04 -5.84 4.54
N GLN A 147 3.66 -4.55 4.61
CA GLN A 147 3.14 -3.93 5.84
C GLN A 147 1.65 -3.53 5.76
N GLY A 148 0.87 -4.20 4.91
CA GLY A 148 -0.60 -4.05 4.89
C GLY A 148 -1.11 -2.69 4.37
N LYS A 149 -0.34 -1.99 3.55
CA LYS A 149 -0.68 -0.65 3.03
C LYS A 149 -1.65 -0.74 1.83
N THR A 150 -2.77 -1.44 2.01
CA THR A 150 -3.60 -1.98 0.92
C THR A 150 -4.04 -0.95 -0.13
N GLU A 151 -4.44 0.25 0.28
CA GLU A 151 -4.89 1.29 -0.65
C GLU A 151 -3.72 1.87 -1.49
N ILE A 152 -2.55 2.07 -0.87
CA ILE A 152 -1.34 2.49 -1.57
C ILE A 152 -0.90 1.40 -2.55
N LEU A 153 -0.91 0.14 -2.12
CA LEU A 153 -0.56 -1.02 -2.95
C LEU A 153 -1.51 -1.14 -4.16
N ALA A 154 -2.82 -1.00 -3.96
CA ALA A 154 -3.80 -1.04 -5.05
C ALA A 154 -3.51 0.05 -6.09
N TYR A 155 -3.21 1.28 -5.64
CA TYR A 155 -2.88 2.39 -6.52
C TYR A 155 -1.56 2.17 -7.28
N MET A 156 -0.53 1.62 -6.62
CA MET A 156 0.73 1.26 -7.28
C MET A 156 0.52 0.22 -8.40
N LEU A 157 -0.32 -0.78 -8.15
CA LEU A 157 -0.64 -1.83 -9.13
C LEU A 157 -1.50 -1.31 -10.28
N GLU A 158 -2.41 -0.37 -10.04
CA GLU A 158 -3.22 0.29 -11.08
C GLU A 158 -2.37 1.19 -12.00
N LYS A 159 -1.43 1.97 -11.43
CA LYS A 159 -0.71 3.02 -12.17
C LYS A 159 0.63 2.61 -12.77
N GLN A 160 1.31 1.60 -12.24
CA GLN A 160 2.68 1.26 -12.63
C GLN A 160 2.91 -0.27 -12.72
N GLU A 161 4.07 -0.66 -13.25
CA GLU A 161 4.53 -2.05 -13.26
C GLU A 161 5.58 -2.29 -12.17
N PRO A 162 5.31 -3.13 -11.16
CA PRO A 162 6.31 -3.49 -10.17
C PRO A 162 7.33 -4.46 -10.76
N ASN A 163 8.62 -4.17 -10.55
CA ASN A 163 9.70 -5.00 -11.06
C ASN A 163 9.86 -6.27 -10.20
N GLN A 164 9.32 -7.39 -10.68
CA GLN A 164 9.30 -8.68 -10.01
C GLN A 164 10.67 -9.40 -9.94
N GLN A 165 11.77 -8.70 -10.28
CA GLN A 165 13.15 -9.14 -10.00
C GLN A 165 13.81 -8.35 -8.85
N ILE A 166 13.09 -7.40 -8.25
CA ILE A 166 13.53 -6.67 -7.05
C ILE A 166 12.94 -7.37 -5.82
N PHE A 167 13.81 -7.69 -4.86
CA PHE A 167 13.47 -8.45 -3.65
C PHE A 167 13.93 -7.72 -2.40
N ASN A 168 13.22 -7.96 -1.29
CA ASN A 168 13.59 -7.40 0.02
C ASN A 168 14.89 -8.03 0.57
N ARG A 169 15.39 -7.52 1.69
CA ARG A 169 16.63 -8.00 2.37
C ARG A 169 16.69 -9.50 2.69
N PHE A 170 15.56 -10.21 2.68
CA PHE A 170 15.50 -11.65 2.88
C PHE A 170 15.39 -12.45 1.56
N GLY A 171 15.50 -11.79 0.40
CA GLY A 171 15.27 -12.38 -0.92
C GLY A 171 13.80 -12.63 -1.25
N GLY A 172 12.87 -12.07 -0.45
CA GLY A 172 11.43 -12.24 -0.66
C GLY A 172 10.83 -11.20 -1.61
N ASN A 173 9.79 -11.61 -2.33
CA ASN A 173 8.90 -10.68 -3.05
C ASN A 173 7.88 -10.03 -2.08
N ALA A 174 6.91 -9.28 -2.60
CA ALA A 174 5.88 -8.61 -1.79
C ALA A 174 4.87 -9.58 -1.12
N LEU A 175 4.62 -10.75 -1.70
CA LEU A 175 3.58 -11.70 -1.24
C LEU A 175 3.99 -12.47 0.01
N ILE A 176 5.27 -12.86 0.10
CA ILE A 176 5.82 -13.63 1.22
C ILE A 176 5.60 -12.94 2.58
N PRO A 177 6.08 -11.69 2.81
CA PRO A 177 5.82 -10.99 4.07
C PRO A 177 4.35 -10.60 4.26
N ALA A 178 3.57 -10.38 3.18
CA ALA A 178 2.13 -10.14 3.31
C ALA A 178 1.40 -11.35 3.91
N ALA A 179 1.80 -12.56 3.52
CA ALA A 179 1.28 -13.81 4.06
C ALA A 179 1.77 -14.08 5.50
N GLU A 180 3.07 -13.86 5.77
CA GLU A 180 3.70 -13.95 7.10
C GLU A 180 2.98 -13.05 8.11
N LYS A 181 2.71 -11.79 7.77
CA LYS A 181 2.13 -10.79 8.69
C LYS A 181 0.62 -10.85 8.83
N GLY A 182 -0.06 -11.74 8.11
CA GLY A 182 -1.51 -11.89 8.18
C GLY A 182 -2.30 -10.86 7.35
N HIS A 183 -1.66 -10.18 6.41
CA HIS A 183 -2.29 -9.13 5.58
C HIS A 183 -3.10 -9.73 4.42
N ILE A 184 -4.17 -10.46 4.75
CA ILE A 184 -5.02 -11.21 3.81
C ILE A 184 -5.52 -10.40 2.61
N GLU A 185 -5.86 -9.11 2.76
CA GLU A 185 -6.29 -8.29 1.62
C GLU A 185 -5.13 -7.92 0.68
N ASN A 186 -3.90 -7.76 1.21
CA ASN A 186 -2.71 -7.62 0.35
C ASN A 186 -2.38 -8.94 -0.37
N VAL A 187 -2.53 -10.09 0.31
CA VAL A 187 -2.36 -11.41 -0.29
C VAL A 187 -3.32 -11.58 -1.47
N LYS A 188 -4.63 -11.35 -1.26
CA LYS A 188 -5.64 -11.37 -2.34
C LYS A 188 -5.31 -10.42 -3.48
N LEU A 189 -4.94 -9.17 -3.18
CA LEU A 189 -4.66 -8.13 -4.17
C LEU A 189 -3.45 -8.48 -5.04
N LEU A 190 -2.34 -8.92 -4.43
CA LEU A 190 -1.13 -9.34 -5.15
C LEU A 190 -1.37 -10.59 -6.03
N LEU A 191 -2.25 -11.49 -5.61
CA LEU A 191 -2.63 -12.68 -6.39
C LEU A 191 -3.60 -12.35 -7.54
N ALA A 192 -4.58 -11.47 -7.30
CA ALA A 192 -5.53 -11.00 -8.31
C ALA A 192 -4.85 -10.17 -9.41
N ASP A 193 -3.77 -9.47 -9.08
CA ASP A 193 -2.88 -8.78 -10.03
C ASP A 193 -2.09 -9.74 -10.94
N GLY A 194 -1.83 -10.97 -10.47
CA GLY A 194 -1.20 -12.04 -11.25
C GLY A 194 0.28 -11.85 -11.61
N ARG A 195 0.88 -10.65 -11.44
CA ARG A 195 2.30 -10.40 -11.77
C ARG A 195 3.25 -11.01 -10.73
N VAL A 196 2.81 -11.25 -9.49
CA VAL A 196 3.66 -11.80 -8.43
C VAL A 196 3.89 -13.30 -8.61
N LYS A 197 5.15 -13.74 -8.46
CA LYS A 197 5.50 -15.18 -8.47
C LYS A 197 5.07 -15.83 -7.15
N ILE A 198 3.94 -16.54 -7.16
CA ILE A 198 3.37 -17.21 -5.98
C ILE A 198 4.34 -18.23 -5.32
N ASP A 199 5.04 -18.99 -6.15
CA ASP A 199 6.00 -20.03 -5.76
C ASP A 199 7.44 -19.51 -5.56
N HIS A 200 7.65 -18.19 -5.50
CA HIS A 200 8.97 -17.63 -5.23
C HIS A 200 9.47 -18.06 -3.85
N GLN A 201 10.74 -18.48 -3.78
CA GLN A 201 11.41 -18.84 -2.54
C GLN A 201 12.37 -17.74 -2.11
N ASN A 202 12.30 -17.34 -0.85
CA ASN A 202 13.25 -16.39 -0.25
C ASN A 202 14.59 -17.07 0.10
N ASN A 203 15.53 -16.33 0.71
CA ASN A 203 16.87 -16.84 1.05
C ASN A 203 16.88 -18.04 2.01
N TYR A 204 15.77 -18.36 2.68
CA TYR A 204 15.58 -19.51 3.56
C TYR A 204 14.89 -20.70 2.87
N GLY A 205 14.52 -20.54 1.60
CA GLY A 205 13.70 -21.49 0.84
C GLY A 205 12.20 -21.37 1.13
N TYR A 206 11.75 -20.38 1.90
CA TYR A 206 10.34 -20.22 2.22
C TYR A 206 9.57 -19.53 1.09
N THR A 207 8.45 -20.13 0.69
CA THR A 207 7.39 -19.47 -0.10
C THR A 207 6.38 -18.79 0.84
N ALA A 208 5.46 -18.01 0.28
CA ALA A 208 4.38 -17.38 1.05
C ALA A 208 3.50 -18.39 1.79
N LEU A 209 3.30 -19.57 1.18
CA LEU A 209 2.56 -20.70 1.77
C LEU A 209 3.34 -21.35 2.93
N ILE A 210 4.68 -21.40 2.86
CA ILE A 210 5.49 -21.92 3.96
C ILE A 210 5.49 -20.93 5.13
N GLU A 211 5.74 -19.62 4.91
CA GLU A 211 5.79 -18.66 6.03
C GLU A 211 4.45 -18.53 6.79
N ALA A 212 3.32 -18.55 6.07
CA ALA A 212 1.98 -18.51 6.65
C ALA A 212 1.65 -19.71 7.58
N VAL A 213 2.38 -20.83 7.46
CA VAL A 213 2.18 -22.05 8.26
C VAL A 213 3.32 -22.26 9.26
N ALA A 214 4.56 -22.00 8.87
CA ALA A 214 5.77 -22.32 9.61
C ALA A 214 6.11 -21.34 10.73
N LEU A 215 5.75 -20.06 10.56
CA LEU A 215 6.18 -18.96 11.44
C LEU A 215 5.04 -18.41 12.30
N ARG A 216 3.79 -18.81 12.03
CA ARG A 216 2.56 -18.16 12.52
C ARG A 216 1.69 -19.14 13.30
N ASP A 217 0.68 -18.62 14.00
CA ASP A 217 -0.01 -19.30 15.12
C ASP A 217 -1.12 -20.30 14.74
N GLY A 218 -1.30 -20.60 13.45
CA GLY A 218 -2.36 -21.50 12.98
C GLY A 218 -3.79 -20.93 13.05
N SER A 219 -3.96 -19.65 13.41
CA SER A 219 -5.28 -19.02 13.59
C SER A 219 -6.04 -18.82 12.26
N ALA A 220 -7.33 -18.49 12.36
CA ALA A 220 -8.26 -18.37 11.23
C ALA A 220 -7.79 -17.43 10.11
N VAL A 221 -7.02 -16.37 10.42
CA VAL A 221 -6.43 -15.48 9.41
C VAL A 221 -5.43 -16.24 8.54
N TYR A 222 -4.53 -17.02 9.15
CA TYR A 222 -3.54 -17.80 8.42
C TYR A 222 -4.17 -19.01 7.72
N GLN A 223 -5.21 -19.62 8.29
CA GLN A 223 -6.02 -20.64 7.59
C GLN A 223 -6.64 -20.06 6.30
N GLN A 224 -7.16 -18.83 6.35
CA GLN A 224 -7.73 -18.15 5.18
C GLN A 224 -6.65 -17.71 4.16
N ILE A 225 -5.44 -17.36 4.60
CA ILE A 225 -4.29 -17.08 3.74
C ILE A 225 -3.79 -18.36 3.05
N VAL A 226 -3.61 -19.45 3.79
CA VAL A 226 -3.28 -20.78 3.25
C VAL A 226 -4.30 -21.20 2.21
N LYS A 227 -5.60 -21.08 2.52
CA LYS A 227 -6.69 -21.37 1.59
C LYS A 227 -6.59 -20.53 0.30
N VAL A 228 -6.43 -19.20 0.40
CA VAL A 228 -6.34 -18.31 -0.78
C VAL A 228 -5.09 -18.59 -1.62
N LEU A 229 -3.95 -18.91 -1.00
CA LEU A 229 -2.74 -19.31 -1.72
C LEU A 229 -2.94 -20.62 -2.49
N LEU A 230 -3.60 -21.61 -1.87
CA LEU A 230 -3.93 -22.89 -2.53
C LEU A 230 -4.96 -22.72 -3.65
N GLU A 231 -6.00 -21.90 -3.44
CA GLU A 231 -7.00 -21.55 -4.46
C GLU A 231 -6.37 -20.77 -5.65
N ALA A 232 -5.29 -20.02 -5.40
CA ALA A 232 -4.48 -19.38 -6.44
C ALA A 232 -3.36 -20.28 -7.03
N GLY A 233 -3.33 -21.57 -6.67
CA GLY A 233 -2.44 -22.56 -7.27
C GLY A 233 -1.05 -22.70 -6.68
N ALA A 234 -0.80 -22.23 -5.44
CA ALA A 234 0.50 -22.35 -4.79
C ALA A 234 0.97 -23.81 -4.66
N ASN A 235 2.22 -24.09 -5.03
CA ASN A 235 2.77 -25.43 -5.01
C ASN A 235 3.12 -25.88 -3.58
N LYS A 236 2.15 -26.54 -2.94
CA LYS A 236 2.25 -27.14 -1.59
C LYS A 236 3.34 -28.20 -1.42
N THR A 237 3.97 -28.67 -2.49
CA THR A 237 5.07 -29.67 -2.43
C THR A 237 6.47 -29.05 -2.35
N LEU A 238 6.58 -27.72 -2.53
CA LEU A 238 7.87 -27.03 -2.43
C LEU A 238 8.48 -27.16 -1.03
N LYS A 239 9.81 -27.21 -0.99
CA LYS A 239 10.62 -27.46 0.20
C LYS A 239 11.56 -26.32 0.50
N ASP A 240 11.66 -25.99 1.78
CA ASP A 240 12.63 -25.03 2.30
C ASP A 240 14.07 -25.56 2.29
N ASN A 241 15.03 -24.73 2.72
CA ASN A 241 16.44 -25.10 2.81
C ASN A 241 16.72 -26.18 3.89
N THR A 242 15.73 -26.59 4.68
CA THR A 242 15.80 -27.71 5.63
C THR A 242 15.16 -29.00 5.08
N GLY A 243 14.56 -28.94 3.88
CA GLY A 243 13.92 -30.06 3.20
C GLY A 243 12.44 -30.27 3.58
N ARG A 244 11.80 -29.32 4.26
CA ARG A 244 10.43 -29.40 4.79
C ARG A 244 9.43 -28.65 3.91
N THR A 245 8.23 -29.21 3.82
CA THR A 245 7.05 -28.59 3.16
C THR A 245 6.18 -27.85 4.18
N ALA A 246 5.23 -27.03 3.71
CA ALA A 246 4.20 -26.43 4.56
C ALA A 246 3.39 -27.50 5.33
N GLU A 247 3.15 -28.67 4.72
CA GLU A 247 2.46 -29.80 5.36
C GLU A 247 3.25 -30.36 6.54
N ASP A 248 4.58 -30.48 6.41
CA ASP A 248 5.47 -30.91 7.50
C ASP A 248 5.44 -29.94 8.69
N TYR A 249 5.27 -28.64 8.43
CA TYR A 249 5.09 -27.64 9.50
C TYR A 249 3.74 -27.79 10.18
N ALA A 250 2.62 -27.76 9.42
CA ALA A 250 1.27 -27.93 9.96
C ALA A 250 1.13 -29.20 10.82
N ARG A 251 1.69 -30.32 10.34
CA ARG A 251 1.76 -31.60 11.06
C ARG A 251 2.56 -31.50 12.36
N SER A 252 3.72 -30.83 12.35
CA SER A 252 4.58 -30.70 13.54
C SER A 252 4.05 -29.73 14.60
N LEU A 253 3.27 -28.73 14.18
CA LEU A 253 2.70 -27.68 15.05
C LEU A 253 1.28 -28.01 15.54
N GLY A 254 0.65 -29.06 14.99
CA GLY A 254 -0.70 -29.50 15.35
C GLY A 254 -1.82 -28.66 14.72
N TYR A 255 -1.55 -27.98 13.61
CA TYR A 255 -2.52 -27.11 12.93
C TYR A 255 -3.46 -27.93 12.03
N THR A 256 -4.40 -28.65 12.67
CA THR A 256 -5.32 -29.60 12.02
C THR A 256 -6.04 -29.04 10.80
N GLU A 257 -6.58 -27.82 10.88
CA GLU A 257 -7.30 -27.18 9.75
C GLU A 257 -6.36 -26.87 8.57
N MET A 258 -5.14 -26.38 8.84
CA MET A 258 -4.14 -26.16 7.80
C MET A 258 -3.66 -27.48 7.19
N LEU A 259 -3.47 -28.51 8.03
CA LEU A 259 -3.10 -29.84 7.57
C LEU A 259 -4.19 -30.43 6.67
N HIS A 260 -5.48 -30.24 7.01
CA HIS A 260 -6.61 -30.64 6.17
C HIS A 260 -6.61 -29.90 4.83
N LEU A 261 -6.44 -28.57 4.82
CA LEU A 261 -6.32 -27.77 3.59
C LEU A 261 -5.14 -28.24 2.71
N LEU A 262 -4.00 -28.57 3.32
CA LEU A 262 -2.79 -29.00 2.61
C LEU A 262 -2.90 -30.45 2.08
N THR A 263 -3.53 -31.37 2.81
CA THR A 263 -3.67 -32.77 2.36
C THR A 263 -4.90 -33.03 1.47
N SER A 264 -5.83 -32.08 1.36
CA SER A 264 -6.99 -32.19 0.45
C SER A 264 -6.55 -32.14 -1.02
N ASN A 265 -7.31 -32.81 -1.90
CA ASN A 265 -7.14 -32.76 -3.36
C ASN A 265 -8.13 -31.76 -3.97
#